data_AF-C1MZQ5-F1
#
_entry.id   AF-C1MZQ5-F1
#
_cell.length_a   1.000
_cell.length_b   1.000
_cell.length_c   1.000
_cell.angle_alpha   90.00
_cell.angle_beta   90.00
_cell.angle_gamma   90.00
#
_symmetry.space_group_name_H-M   'P 1'
#
loop_
_entity.id
_entity.type
_entity.pdbx_description
1 polymer ?
#
loop_
_entity_poly.entity_id
_entity_poly.type
_entity_poly.pdbx_seq_one_letter_code
_entity_poly.pdbx_strand_id
1 'polypeptide(L)'
;MVLAKGVKLEEDPRDPEGIVRFKRPTLTEAELAQDGYSLFALMLSLLGVMLGGRKIFCWTGALLAVASVVNRRAHDADTKQIWTAALFGVGGLFIMILNGKQGEKARAGGFDD
;
A
#
# COMPACT_ATOMS: atom_id res chain seq x y z
N MET A 1 -44.92 -41.30 21.15
CA MET A 1 -43.94 -41.36 22.25
C MET A 1 -43.20 -40.03 22.23
N VAL A 2 -43.50 -39.16 23.19
CA VAL A 2 -43.03 -37.76 23.24
C VAL A 2 -41.61 -37.78 23.77
N LEU A 3 -40.62 -37.51 22.92
CA LEU A 3 -39.23 -37.42 23.34
C LEU A 3 -39.02 -36.10 24.08
N ALA A 4 -38.47 -36.22 25.28
CA ALA A 4 -38.29 -35.14 26.24
C ALA A 4 -37.55 -33.95 25.63
N LYS A 5 -38.07 -32.77 25.94
CA LYS A 5 -37.47 -31.45 25.69
C LYS A 5 -36.10 -31.42 26.38
N GLY A 6 -35.01 -31.64 25.65
CA GLY A 6 -33.65 -31.50 26.19
C GLY A 6 -32.59 -32.54 25.78
N VAL A 7 -32.91 -33.53 24.95
CA VAL A 7 -31.87 -34.44 24.42
C VAL A 7 -31.31 -33.84 23.14
N LYS A 8 -30.17 -33.14 23.23
CA LYS A 8 -29.36 -32.76 22.07
C LYS A 8 -28.82 -34.06 21.44
N LEU A 9 -29.23 -34.35 20.21
CA LEU A 9 -28.59 -35.37 19.39
C LEU A 9 -27.23 -34.80 18.96
N GLU A 10 -26.15 -35.52 19.27
CA GLU A 10 -24.75 -35.05 19.12
C GLU A 10 -24.35 -34.67 17.68
N GLU A 11 -25.16 -35.01 16.68
CA GLU A 11 -24.93 -34.73 15.26
C GLU A 11 -26.23 -34.34 14.53
N ASP A 12 -26.90 -33.25 14.92
CA ASP A 12 -27.92 -32.62 14.07
C ASP A 12 -27.27 -31.57 13.14
N PRO A 13 -27.20 -31.78 11.80
CA PRO A 13 -26.62 -30.84 10.85
C PRO A 13 -27.39 -29.51 10.73
N ARG A 14 -28.58 -29.42 11.36
CA ARG A 14 -29.44 -28.23 11.36
C ARG A 14 -29.23 -27.36 12.59
N ASP A 15 -28.33 -27.73 13.51
CA ASP A 15 -28.11 -27.00 14.75
C ASP A 15 -27.38 -25.66 14.46
N PRO A 16 -28.04 -24.50 14.65
CA PRO A 16 -27.50 -23.19 14.28
C PRO A 16 -26.30 -22.78 15.15
N GLU A 17 -26.07 -23.46 16.28
CA GLU A 17 -24.92 -23.23 17.17
C GLU A 17 -23.59 -23.79 16.61
N GLY A 18 -23.63 -24.69 15.62
CA GLY A 18 -22.44 -25.23 14.94
C GLY A 18 -21.88 -24.32 13.84
N ILE A 19 -22.57 -23.23 13.50
CA ILE A 19 -22.15 -22.28 12.46
C ILE A 19 -21.05 -21.38 13.05
N VAL A 20 -19.81 -21.88 13.04
CA VAL A 20 -18.65 -21.11 13.45
C VAL A 20 -18.45 -19.97 12.46
N ARG A 21 -18.53 -18.73 12.93
CA ARG A 21 -18.31 -17.54 12.10
C ARG A 21 -16.93 -17.65 11.46
N PHE A 22 -16.87 -17.58 10.12
CA PHE A 22 -15.63 -17.70 9.37
C PHE A 22 -14.56 -16.76 9.94
N LYS A 23 -13.51 -17.35 10.54
CA LYS A 23 -12.33 -16.64 11.01
C LYS A 23 -11.27 -16.78 9.93
N ARG A 24 -10.84 -15.66 9.34
CA ARG A 24 -9.73 -15.68 8.38
C ARG A 24 -8.51 -16.32 9.05
N PRO A 25 -7.83 -17.28 8.39
CA PRO A 25 -6.56 -17.78 8.89
C PRO A 25 -5.61 -16.61 9.12
N THR A 26 -5.05 -16.52 10.32
CA THR A 26 -3.96 -15.59 10.62
C THR A 26 -2.71 -16.15 9.94
N LEU A 27 -2.39 -15.62 8.76
CA LEU A 27 -1.14 -15.93 8.07
C LEU A 27 0.03 -15.44 8.93
N THR A 28 1.02 -16.29 9.14
CA THR A 28 2.28 -15.89 9.78
C THR A 28 3.04 -14.93 8.88
N GLU A 29 3.87 -14.05 9.45
CA GLU A 29 4.63 -13.02 8.68
C GLU A 29 5.50 -13.61 7.55
N ALA A 30 5.90 -14.88 7.66
CA ALA A 30 6.64 -15.61 6.64
C ALA A 30 5.78 -16.12 5.46
N GLU A 31 4.46 -16.24 5.65
CA GLU A 31 3.50 -16.65 4.61
C GLU A 31 2.86 -15.45 3.91
N LEU A 32 2.95 -14.25 4.50
CA LEU A 32 2.59 -13.03 3.78
C LEU A 32 3.61 -12.82 2.66
N ALA A 33 3.13 -12.74 1.43
CA ALA A 33 3.94 -12.22 0.32
C ALA A 33 4.56 -10.86 0.74
N GLN A 34 5.78 -10.58 0.32
CA GLN A 34 6.37 -9.26 0.55
C GLN A 34 5.67 -8.22 -0.35
N ASP A 35 5.43 -7.00 0.15
CA ASP A 35 4.79 -5.96 -0.66
C ASP A 35 5.77 -5.42 -1.72
N GLY A 36 5.70 -5.99 -2.93
CA GLY A 36 6.51 -5.55 -4.07
C GLY A 36 6.19 -4.12 -4.51
N TYR A 37 4.97 -3.62 -4.28
CA TYR A 37 4.58 -2.29 -4.75
C TYR A 37 5.31 -1.19 -3.98
N SER A 38 5.43 -1.30 -2.65
CA SER A 38 6.21 -0.33 -1.87
C SER A 38 7.70 -0.36 -2.21
N LEU A 39 8.25 -1.54 -2.53
CA LEU A 39 9.65 -1.68 -2.92
C LEU A 39 9.92 -0.98 -4.26
N PHE A 40 9.10 -1.25 -5.28
CA PHE A 40 9.20 -0.59 -6.59
C PHE A 40 8.90 0.90 -6.50
N ALA A 41 7.93 1.32 -5.69
CA ALA A 41 7.64 2.72 -5.43
C ALA A 41 8.86 3.46 -4.87
N LEU A 42 9.55 2.87 -3.89
CA LEU A 42 10.78 3.43 -3.31
C LEU A 42 11.88 3.58 -4.34
N MET A 43 12.16 2.51 -5.10
CA MET A 43 13.22 2.52 -6.11
C MET A 43 12.97 3.58 -7.19
N LEU A 44 11.75 3.65 -7.72
CA LEU A 44 11.39 4.61 -8.75
C LEU A 44 11.37 6.05 -8.23
N SER A 45 10.94 6.26 -6.99
CA SER A 45 10.93 7.59 -6.35
C SER A 45 12.36 8.09 -6.13
N LEU A 46 13.27 7.24 -5.65
CA LEU A 46 14.69 7.58 -5.51
C LEU A 46 15.32 7.89 -6.87
N LEU A 47 15.09 7.03 -7.87
CA LEU A 47 15.61 7.22 -9.21
C LEU A 47 15.11 8.52 -9.84
N GLY A 48 13.84 8.86 -9.61
CA GLY A 48 13.23 10.10 -10.09
C GLY A 48 13.88 11.35 -9.50
N VAL A 49 14.22 11.33 -8.21
CA VAL A 49 14.93 12.43 -7.55
C VAL A 49 16.38 12.52 -8.05
N MET A 50 17.10 11.39 -8.14
CA MET A 50 18.50 11.35 -8.58
C MET A 50 18.69 11.81 -10.04
N LEU A 51 17.76 11.47 -10.94
CA LEU A 51 17.80 11.85 -12.36
C LEU A 51 17.28 13.28 -12.61
N GLY A 52 17.32 14.15 -11.60
CA GLY A 52 16.95 15.56 -11.73
C GLY A 52 15.44 15.82 -11.84
N GLY A 53 14.61 14.98 -11.23
CA GLY A 53 13.16 15.17 -11.23
C GLY A 53 12.51 14.87 -12.58
N ARG A 54 13.01 13.86 -13.31
CA ARG A 54 12.35 13.37 -14.54
C ARG A 54 10.92 12.94 -14.18
N LYS A 55 9.95 13.71 -14.69
CA LYS A 55 8.53 13.64 -14.31
C LYS A 55 7.99 12.20 -14.29
N ILE A 56 8.33 11.41 -15.29
CA ILE A 56 7.83 10.04 -15.46
C ILE A 56 8.13 9.17 -14.21
N PHE A 57 9.36 9.20 -13.69
CA PHE A 57 9.77 8.35 -12.57
C PHE A 57 9.16 8.79 -11.24
N CYS A 58 9.00 10.11 -11.03
CA CYS A 58 8.34 10.64 -9.84
C CYS A 58 6.83 10.29 -9.83
N TRP A 59 6.17 10.41 -10.99
CA TRP A 59 4.75 10.06 -11.12
C TRP A 59 4.51 8.55 -10.98
N THR A 60 5.32 7.71 -11.60
CA THR A 60 5.18 6.25 -11.45
C THR A 60 5.47 5.82 -10.01
N GLY A 61 6.53 6.34 -9.39
CA GLY A 61 6.84 6.06 -7.98
C GLY A 61 5.70 6.44 -7.03
N ALA A 62 5.06 7.60 -7.22
CA ALA A 62 3.93 8.01 -6.39
C ALA A 62 2.65 7.20 -6.65
N LEU A 63 2.36 6.83 -7.90
CA LEU A 63 1.21 5.97 -8.20
C LEU A 63 1.36 4.60 -7.58
N LEU A 64 2.56 4.01 -7.63
CA LEU A 64 2.84 2.74 -6.95
C LEU A 64 2.80 2.88 -5.42
N ALA A 65 3.23 4.02 -4.86
CA ALA A 65 3.11 4.28 -3.43
C ALA A 65 1.65 4.35 -2.97
N VAL A 66 0.78 5.01 -3.74
CA VAL A 66 -0.67 5.04 -3.47
C VAL A 66 -1.29 3.65 -3.62
N ALA A 67 -0.89 2.88 -4.65
CA ALA A 67 -1.35 1.51 -4.84
C ALA A 67 -0.96 0.61 -3.65
N SER A 68 0.25 0.75 -3.12
CA SER A 68 0.72 0.05 -1.91
C SER A 68 -0.11 0.42 -0.67
N VAL A 69 -0.44 1.70 -0.47
CA VAL A 69 -1.29 2.15 0.65
C VAL A 69 -2.71 1.57 0.55
N VAL A 70 -3.30 1.53 -0.65
CA VAL A 70 -4.63 0.95 -0.87
C VAL A 70 -4.61 -0.57 -0.70
N ASN A 71 -3.52 -1.24 -1.11
CA ASN A 71 -3.37 -2.68 -1.00
C ASN A 71 -2.97 -3.17 0.40
N ARG A 72 -2.83 -2.25 1.36
CA ARG A 72 -2.39 -2.54 2.75
C ARG A 72 -3.27 -3.55 3.49
N ARG A 73 -4.55 -3.70 3.12
CA ARG A 73 -5.45 -4.74 3.67
C ARG A 73 -4.97 -6.18 3.42
N ALA A 74 -4.07 -6.39 2.45
CA ALA A 74 -3.46 -7.69 2.18
C ALA A 74 -2.10 -7.88 2.90
N HIS A 75 -1.47 -6.80 3.39
CA HIS A 75 -0.08 -6.79 3.85
C HIS A 75 0.12 -6.04 5.17
N ASP A 76 -0.46 -6.55 6.26
CA ASP A 76 -0.26 -5.97 7.60
C ASP A 76 1.20 -6.04 8.08
N ALA A 77 1.97 -7.03 7.62
CA ALA A 77 3.37 -7.26 8.02
C ALA A 77 4.34 -6.12 7.62
N ASP A 78 4.06 -5.39 6.52
CA ASP A 78 5.02 -4.44 5.93
C ASP A 78 4.62 -2.97 6.05
N THR A 79 3.80 -2.64 7.06
CA THR A 79 3.30 -1.29 7.30
C THR A 79 4.40 -0.20 7.31
N LYS A 80 5.60 -0.50 7.85
CA LYS A 80 6.71 0.46 7.90
C LYS A 80 7.27 0.79 6.51
N GLN A 81 7.38 -0.22 5.65
CA GLN A 81 7.87 -0.04 4.28
C GLN A 81 6.87 0.75 3.44
N ILE A 82 5.57 0.48 3.62
CA ILE A 82 4.48 1.21 2.95
C ILE A 82 4.52 2.70 3.29
N TRP A 83 4.67 3.06 4.57
CA TRP A 83 4.77 4.47 4.97
C TRP A 83 6.04 5.14 4.47
N THR A 84 7.16 4.42 4.48
CA THR A 84 8.43 4.91 3.95
C THR A 84 8.30 5.19 2.45
N ALA A 85 7.69 4.26 1.69
CA ALA A 85 7.42 4.44 0.27
C ALA A 85 6.46 5.60 -0.02
N ALA A 86 5.41 5.77 0.79
CA ALA A 86 4.49 6.89 0.67
C ALA A 86 5.19 8.24 0.89
N LEU A 87 6.02 8.36 1.92
CA LEU A 87 6.78 9.58 2.22
C LEU A 87 7.76 9.91 1.09
N PHE A 88 8.49 8.92 0.58
CA PHE A 88 9.42 9.13 -0.53
C PHE A 88 8.71 9.42 -1.86
N GLY A 89 7.57 8.78 -2.13
CA GLY A 89 6.77 9.05 -3.34
C GLY A 89 6.21 10.47 -3.35
N VAL A 90 5.59 10.91 -2.24
CA VAL A 90 5.05 12.27 -2.12
C VAL A 90 6.18 13.30 -2.06
N GLY A 91 7.23 13.05 -1.30
CA GLY A 91 8.40 13.92 -1.18
C GLY A 91 9.14 14.10 -2.51
N GLY A 92 9.32 13.02 -3.28
CA GLY A 92 9.92 13.07 -4.61
C GLY A 92 9.10 13.91 -5.60
N LEU A 93 7.77 13.83 -5.54
CA LEU A 93 6.89 14.67 -6.35
C LEU A 93 6.97 16.14 -5.95
N PHE A 94 7.07 16.42 -4.65
CA PHE A 94 7.23 17.78 -4.15
C PHE A 94 8.54 18.41 -4.64
N ILE A 95 9.65 17.67 -4.53
CA ILE A 95 10.96 18.12 -5.02
C ILE A 95 10.92 18.35 -6.54
N MET A 96 10.27 17.47 -7.31
CA MET A 96 10.08 17.64 -8.75
C MET A 96 9.37 18.96 -9.09
N ILE A 97 8.32 19.32 -8.34
CA ILE A 97 7.56 20.56 -8.55
C ILE A 97 8.43 21.79 -8.22
N LEU A 98 9.18 21.74 -7.11
CA LEU A 98 10.08 22.84 -6.73
C LEU A 98 11.19 23.05 -7.76
N ASN A 99 11.82 21.97 -8.21
CA ASN A 99 12.87 22.02 -9.24
C ASN A 99 12.32 22.56 -10.57
N GLY A 100 11.09 22.18 -10.94
CA GLY A 100 10.40 22.74 -12.12
C GLY A 100 10.23 24.25 -12.02
N LYS A 101 9.75 24.75 -10.87
CA LYS A 101 9.56 26.20 -10.64
C LYS A 101 10.88 26.98 -10.62
N GLN A 102 11.96 26.41 -10.08
CA GLN A 102 13.28 27.04 -10.12
C GLN A 102 13.83 27.10 -11.56
N GLY A 103 13.64 26.04 -12.35
CA GLY A 103 14.02 26.02 -13.77
C GLY A 103 13.24 27.03 -14.63
N GLU A 104 11.96 27.24 -14.34
CA GLU A 104 11.15 28.28 -15.01
C GLU A 104 11.61 29.70 -14.65
N LYS A 105 11.91 29.96 -13.38
CA LYS A 105 12.46 31.26 -12.93
C LYS A 105 13.81 31.56 -13.57
N ALA A 106 14.70 30.57 -13.67
CA ALA A 106 16.00 30.72 -14.33
C ALA A 106 15.89 31.00 -15.84
N ARG A 107 14.84 30.48 -16.50
CA ARG A 107 14.56 30.78 -17.91
C ARG A 107 13.90 32.14 -18.13
N ALA A 108 13.06 32.58 -17.19
CA ALA A 108 12.37 33.86 -17.27
C ALA A 108 13.29 35.06 -16.98
N GLY A 109 14.30 34.90 -16.12
CA GLY A 109 15.28 35.95 -15.82
C GLY A 109 16.45 36.08 -16.81
N GLY A 110 16.47 35.29 -17.89
CA GLY A 110 17.57 35.26 -18.87
C GLY A 110 17.34 36.10 -20.12
N PHE A 111 16.42 37.07 -20.10
CA PHE A 111 16.06 37.92 -21.26
C PHE A 111 16.15 39.42 -20.97
N ASP A 112 16.88 39.83 -19.94
CA ASP A 112 17.07 41.24 -19.56
C ASP A 112 18.52 41.74 -19.70
N ASP A 113 19.36 41.06 -20.49
CA ASP A 113 20.69 41.55 -20.91
C ASP A 113 20.77 41.73 -22.43
#